data_AF-A0AAW6DEE9-F1
#
_entry.id   AF-A0AAW6DEE9-F1
#
_cell.length_a   1.000
_cell.length_b   1.000
_cell.length_c   1.000
_cell.angle_alpha   90.00
_cell.angle_beta   90.00
_cell.angle_gamma   90.00
#
_symmetry.space_group_name_H-M   'P 1'
#
loop_
_entity.id
_entity.type
_entity.pdbx_description
1 polymer ?
#
loop_
_entity_poly.entity_id
_entity_poly.type
_entity_poly.pdbx_seq_one_letter_code
_entity_poly.pdbx_strand_id
1 'polypeptide(L)'
;MAGKIRDKNETMDMDQLFSGGYIIELETGKYLSGYNKKSIRSSPPERAIRFRSKQQAAECISQHLCYVGLEAWICEILWVLLSHKYELEGLAEYWTGTVFSDQFQRAVTFTTYREAERYQKVNNLENTSMIEQQYFRREQMVIAA
;
A
#
# COMPACT_ATOMS: atom_id res chain seq x y z
N MET A 1 -22.35 41.50 -18.99
CA MET A 1 -22.67 40.20 -18.36
C MET A 1 -21.36 39.50 -18.07
N ALA A 2 -20.93 39.49 -16.81
CA ALA A 2 -19.67 38.89 -16.39
C ALA A 2 -19.80 37.36 -16.46
N GLY A 3 -18.93 36.73 -17.24
CA GLY A 3 -18.80 35.28 -17.30
C GLY A 3 -18.38 34.73 -15.94
N LYS A 4 -19.19 33.86 -15.37
CA LYS A 4 -18.85 33.05 -14.20
C LYS A 4 -17.69 32.13 -14.60
N ILE A 5 -16.46 32.49 -14.23
CA ILE A 5 -15.35 31.54 -14.18
C ILE A 5 -15.75 30.53 -13.10
N ARG A 6 -16.04 29.30 -13.51
CA ARG A 6 -16.21 28.19 -12.57
C ARG A 6 -14.82 27.83 -12.08
N ASP A 7 -14.47 28.23 -10.87
CA ASP A 7 -13.40 27.61 -10.10
C ASP A 7 -13.78 26.15 -9.85
N LYS A 8 -13.43 25.29 -10.79
CA LYS A 8 -13.30 23.87 -10.53
C LYS A 8 -11.96 23.69 -9.80
N ASN A 9 -11.97 23.89 -8.49
CA ASN A 9 -11.00 23.21 -7.64
C ASN A 9 -11.32 21.72 -7.74
N GLU A 10 -10.84 21.05 -8.79
CA GLU A 10 -10.79 19.60 -8.88
C GLU A 10 -9.77 19.14 -7.84
N THR A 11 -10.22 19.01 -6.60
CA THR A 11 -9.46 18.30 -5.55
C THR A 11 -9.17 16.91 -6.09
N MET A 12 -7.89 16.63 -6.30
CA MET A 12 -7.39 15.36 -6.80
C MET A 12 -7.85 14.21 -5.88
N ASP A 13 -8.59 13.25 -6.43
CA ASP A 13 -9.09 12.11 -5.66
C ASP A 13 -7.98 11.08 -5.48
N MET A 14 -7.31 11.14 -4.32
CA MET A 14 -6.21 10.23 -3.97
C MET A 14 -6.64 8.76 -3.93
N ASP A 15 -7.90 8.46 -3.62
CA ASP A 15 -8.41 7.09 -3.59
C ASP A 15 -8.59 6.52 -5.01
N GLN A 16 -8.84 7.39 -6.00
CA GLN A 16 -8.85 6.99 -7.41
C GLN A 16 -7.44 6.80 -7.98
N LEU A 17 -6.51 7.69 -7.66
CA LEU A 17 -5.12 7.61 -8.15
C LEU A 17 -4.34 6.46 -7.50
N PHE A 18 -4.55 6.27 -6.21
CA PHE A 18 -3.82 5.33 -5.37
C PHE A 18 -4.81 4.39 -4.69
N SER A 19 -5.46 3.55 -5.49
CA SER A 19 -6.40 2.55 -4.98
C SER A 19 -5.76 1.62 -3.93
N GLY A 20 -6.56 1.15 -2.97
CA GLY A 20 -6.16 0.04 -2.11
C GLY A 20 -6.13 -1.29 -2.86
N GLY A 21 -6.09 -2.39 -2.11
CA GLY A 21 -6.16 -3.75 -2.66
C GLY A 21 -4.97 -4.59 -2.24
N TYR A 22 -4.58 -5.53 -3.09
CA TYR A 22 -3.54 -6.51 -2.76
C TYR A 22 -2.48 -6.58 -3.85
N ILE A 23 -1.24 -6.86 -3.46
CA ILE A 23 -0.11 -7.14 -4.35
C ILE A 23 0.60 -8.40 -3.85
N ILE A 24 1.40 -9.01 -4.72
CA ILE A 24 2.17 -10.20 -4.36
C ILE A 24 3.63 -9.81 -4.27
N GLU A 25 4.22 -9.93 -3.10
CA GLU A 25 5.66 -9.77 -2.89
C GLU A 25 6.35 -11.11 -3.13
N LEU A 26 7.42 -11.10 -3.93
CA LEU A 26 8.21 -12.29 -4.30
C LEU A 26 9.57 -12.31 -3.60
N GLU A 27 10.06 -11.12 -3.25
CA GLU A 27 11.27 -10.86 -2.47
C GLU A 27 11.06 -9.51 -1.79
N THR A 28 11.70 -9.25 -0.66
CA THR A 28 11.58 -7.97 0.05
C THR A 28 11.74 -6.77 -0.90
N GLY A 29 10.69 -5.97 -1.05
CA GLY A 29 10.68 -4.79 -1.93
C GLY A 29 10.52 -5.07 -3.44
N LYS A 30 10.33 -6.34 -3.84
CA LYS A 30 10.07 -6.74 -5.24
C LYS A 30 8.75 -7.48 -5.35
N TYR A 31 7.86 -6.92 -6.15
CA TYR A 31 6.48 -7.38 -6.29
C TYR A 31 6.21 -7.91 -7.68
N LEU A 32 5.28 -8.84 -7.80
CA LEU A 32 4.85 -9.42 -9.07
C LEU A 32 4.39 -8.32 -10.04
N SER A 33 5.04 -8.20 -11.19
CA SER A 33 4.69 -7.25 -12.26
C SER A 33 4.36 -7.92 -13.59
N GLY A 34 4.49 -9.23 -13.66
CA GLY A 34 4.10 -10.02 -14.82
C GLY A 34 4.55 -11.46 -14.70
N TYR A 35 3.89 -12.34 -15.44
CA TYR A 35 4.26 -13.74 -15.50
C TYR A 35 3.88 -14.33 -16.87
N ASN A 36 4.57 -15.39 -17.25
CA ASN A 36 4.22 -16.25 -18.38
C ASN A 36 4.69 -17.68 -18.06
N LYS A 37 4.45 -18.61 -18.99
CA LYS A 37 4.79 -20.04 -18.81
C LYS A 37 6.28 -20.34 -18.51
N LYS A 38 7.19 -19.39 -18.74
CA LYS A 38 8.64 -19.57 -18.60
C LYS A 38 9.29 -18.62 -17.59
N SER A 39 8.62 -17.55 -17.18
CA SER A 39 9.23 -16.55 -16.29
C SER A 39 8.23 -15.78 -15.45
N ILE A 40 8.70 -15.36 -14.27
CA ILE A 40 8.08 -14.39 -13.38
C ILE A 40 8.90 -13.10 -13.47
N ARG A 41 8.21 -11.96 -13.54
CA ARG A 41 8.82 -10.63 -13.47
C ARG A 41 8.44 -9.98 -12.16
N SER A 42 9.43 -9.38 -11.53
CA SER A 42 9.24 -8.57 -10.33
C SER A 42 9.63 -7.11 -10.60
N SER A 43 9.02 -6.19 -9.87
CA SER A 43 9.28 -4.75 -9.98
C SER A 43 8.96 -4.05 -8.66
N PRO A 44 9.38 -2.77 -8.51
CA PRO A 44 8.90 -1.90 -7.45
C PRO A 44 7.37 -1.82 -7.41
N PRO A 45 6.77 -1.48 -6.25
CA PRO A 45 5.33 -1.61 -6.02
C PRO A 45 4.46 -0.73 -6.94
N GLU A 46 5.00 0.36 -7.48
CA GLU A 46 4.31 1.24 -8.43
C GLU A 46 4.01 0.54 -9.75
N ARG A 47 4.77 -0.52 -10.07
CA ARG A 47 4.60 -1.35 -11.27
C ARG A 47 4.05 -2.75 -10.96
N ALA A 48 3.63 -3.00 -9.73
CA ALA A 48 3.06 -4.28 -9.33
C ALA A 48 1.67 -4.49 -9.93
N ILE A 49 1.34 -5.76 -10.22
CA ILE A 49 -0.03 -6.15 -10.52
C ILE A 49 -0.86 -6.00 -9.24
N ARG A 50 -1.92 -5.20 -9.32
CA ARG A 50 -2.87 -4.99 -8.22
C ARG A 50 -4.08 -5.91 -8.37
N PHE A 51 -4.44 -6.55 -7.28
CA PHE A 51 -5.60 -7.43 -7.15
C PHE A 51 -6.67 -6.74 -6.29
N ARG A 52 -7.94 -6.90 -6.67
CA ARG A 52 -9.06 -6.28 -5.93
C ARG A 52 -9.34 -6.98 -4.61
N SER A 53 -8.96 -8.25 -4.48
CA SER A 53 -9.18 -9.04 -3.28
C SER A 53 -8.02 -9.99 -3.02
N LYS A 54 -7.88 -10.38 -1.76
CA LYS A 54 -6.93 -11.41 -1.32
C LYS A 54 -7.12 -12.72 -2.07
N GLN A 55 -8.37 -13.10 -2.34
CA GLN A 55 -8.70 -14.32 -3.09
C GLN A 55 -8.16 -14.28 -4.52
N GLN A 56 -8.30 -13.16 -5.25
CA GLN A 56 -7.75 -13.04 -6.60
C GLN A 56 -6.22 -13.16 -6.60
N ALA A 57 -5.54 -12.60 -5.60
CA ALA A 57 -4.10 -12.74 -5.45
C ALA A 57 -3.71 -14.21 -5.18
N ALA A 58 -4.44 -14.90 -4.30
CA ALA A 58 -4.21 -16.32 -4.01
C ALA A 58 -4.44 -17.22 -5.23
N GLU A 59 -5.50 -16.98 -6.01
CA GLU A 59 -5.80 -17.67 -7.27
C GLU A 59 -4.68 -17.43 -8.31
N CYS A 60 -4.14 -16.23 -8.39
CA CYS A 60 -3.01 -15.93 -9.27
C CYS A 60 -1.77 -16.75 -8.89
N ILE A 61 -1.44 -16.83 -7.60
CA ILE A 61 -0.31 -17.63 -7.09
C ILE A 61 -0.51 -19.11 -7.46
N SER A 62 -1.67 -19.67 -7.14
CA SER A 62 -1.96 -21.10 -7.31
C SER A 62 -2.09 -21.55 -8.77
N GLN A 63 -2.41 -20.64 -9.69
CA GLN A 63 -2.55 -20.96 -11.11
C GLN A 63 -1.28 -20.69 -11.94
N HIS A 64 -0.45 -19.74 -11.50
CA HIS A 64 0.59 -19.19 -12.37
C HIS A 64 1.98 -19.16 -11.76
N LEU A 65 2.09 -19.24 -10.44
CA LEU A 65 3.37 -19.11 -9.74
C LEU A 65 3.82 -20.42 -9.09
N CYS A 66 3.37 -21.59 -9.58
CA CYS A 66 3.57 -22.95 -9.02
C CYS A 66 5.01 -23.49 -9.04
N TYR A 67 6.00 -22.65 -8.73
CA TYR A 67 7.40 -23.05 -8.65
C TYR A 67 7.69 -23.52 -7.23
N VAL A 68 8.15 -24.77 -7.12
CA VAL A 68 8.55 -25.36 -5.83
C VAL A 68 9.59 -24.48 -5.15
N GLY A 69 9.37 -24.16 -3.88
CA GLY A 69 10.27 -23.33 -3.09
C GLY A 69 10.15 -21.82 -3.35
N LEU A 70 9.24 -21.37 -4.22
CA LEU A 70 8.90 -19.96 -4.30
C LEU A 70 8.12 -19.56 -3.05
N GLU A 71 8.69 -18.63 -2.29
CA GLU A 71 7.98 -17.94 -1.21
C GLU A 71 7.33 -16.69 -1.79
N ALA A 72 6.00 -16.61 -1.70
CA ALA A 72 5.24 -15.44 -2.09
C ALA A 72 4.46 -14.92 -0.89
N TRP A 73 4.36 -13.60 -0.75
CA TRP A 73 3.52 -12.97 0.25
C TRP A 73 2.39 -12.21 -0.41
N ILE A 74 1.16 -12.42 0.04
CA ILE A 74 0.05 -11.55 -0.29
C ILE A 74 0.13 -10.35 0.67
N CYS A 75 0.39 -9.17 0.11
CA CYS A 75 0.45 -7.92 0.83
C CYS A 75 -0.81 -7.09 0.57
N GLU A 76 -1.34 -6.46 1.60
CA GLU A 76 -2.43 -5.50 1.51
C GLU A 76 -1.87 -4.07 1.41
N ILE A 77 -2.39 -3.29 0.46
CA ILE A 77 -2.05 -1.88 0.29
C ILE A 77 -2.95 -1.08 1.23
N LEU A 78 -2.34 -0.42 2.22
CA LEU A 78 -3.06 0.39 3.21
C LEU A 78 -2.40 1.74 3.38
N TRP A 79 -3.20 2.71 3.79
CA TRP A 79 -2.72 4.03 4.17
C TRP A 79 -2.31 4.04 5.63
N VAL A 80 -1.22 4.74 5.96
CA VAL A 80 -0.73 4.94 7.32
C VAL A 80 -0.38 6.40 7.54
N LEU A 81 -0.19 6.78 8.81
CA LEU A 81 0.43 8.05 9.17
C LEU A 81 1.91 7.84 9.51
N LEU A 82 2.79 8.51 8.80
CA LEU A 82 4.24 8.55 9.02
C LEU A 82 4.63 9.87 9.68
N SER A 83 5.58 9.83 10.62
CA SER A 83 6.19 11.03 11.20
C SER A 83 6.88 11.89 10.14
N HIS A 84 6.81 13.22 10.26
CA HIS A 84 7.57 14.15 9.41
C HIS A 84 9.09 13.96 9.47
N LYS A 85 9.61 13.27 10.49
CA LYS A 85 11.03 12.86 10.50
C LYS A 85 11.41 11.98 9.31
N TYR A 86 10.45 11.33 8.65
CA TYR A 86 10.74 10.59 7.44
C TYR A 86 11.25 11.50 6.31
N GLU A 87 10.59 12.64 6.06
CA GLU A 87 11.02 13.61 5.06
C GLU A 87 12.31 14.34 5.46
N LEU A 88 12.49 14.61 6.75
CA LEU A 88 13.62 15.40 7.26
C LEU A 88 14.89 14.58 7.50
N GLU A 89 14.75 13.33 7.95
CA GLU A 89 15.83 12.51 8.49
C GLU A 89 15.85 11.09 7.89
N GLY A 90 14.87 10.72 7.06
CA GLY A 90 14.74 9.36 6.51
C GLY A 90 14.31 8.31 7.54
N LEU A 91 13.84 8.74 8.72
CA LEU A 91 13.43 7.84 9.79
C LEU A 91 11.94 7.49 9.68
N ALA A 92 11.65 6.24 9.33
CA ALA A 92 10.29 5.73 9.23
C ALA A 92 9.72 5.43 10.62
N GLU A 93 8.97 6.38 11.19
CA GLU A 93 8.17 6.17 12.41
C GLU A 93 6.68 6.22 12.06
N TYR A 94 5.94 5.17 12.41
CA TYR A 94 4.52 5.00 12.13
C TYR A 94 3.67 5.36 13.35
N TRP A 95 2.53 6.02 13.11
CA TRP A 95 1.58 6.30 14.18
C TRP A 95 0.91 5.00 14.68
N THR A 96 1.04 4.73 15.97
CA THR A 96 0.48 3.54 16.63
C THR A 96 -0.89 3.77 17.28
N GLY A 97 -1.46 4.97 17.13
CA GLY A 97 -2.65 5.42 17.87
C GLY A 97 -2.32 6.24 19.12
N THR A 98 -1.06 6.19 19.57
CA THR A 98 -0.60 6.88 20.79
C THR A 98 0.75 7.58 20.61
N VAL A 99 1.68 6.94 19.89
CA VAL A 99 3.04 7.45 19.65
C VAL A 99 3.53 7.05 18.26
N PHE A 100 4.48 7.82 17.72
CA PHE A 100 5.25 7.42 16.54
C PHE A 100 6.34 6.42 16.94
N SER A 101 6.45 5.31 16.20
CA SER A 101 7.40 4.24 16.47
C SER A 101 7.83 3.53 15.18
N ASP A 102 9.02 2.97 15.17
CA ASP A 102 9.54 2.08 14.12
C ASP A 102 8.81 0.72 14.01
N GLN A 103 7.85 0.44 14.90
CA GLN A 103 7.06 -0.79 14.91
C GLN A 103 5.98 -0.80 13.82
N PHE A 104 6.41 -1.01 12.57
CA PHE A 104 5.55 -1.04 11.37
C PHE A 104 4.24 -1.84 11.54
N GLN A 105 4.31 -3.04 12.13
CA GLN A 105 3.15 -3.92 12.31
C GLN A 105 2.08 -3.38 13.27
N ARG A 106 2.39 -2.34 14.04
CA ARG A 106 1.46 -1.70 14.98
C ARG A 106 0.89 -0.38 14.44
N ALA A 107 1.24 0.00 13.22
CA ALA A 107 0.70 1.19 12.61
C ALA A 107 -0.84 1.14 12.58
N VAL A 108 -1.47 2.27 12.87
CA VAL A 108 -2.89 2.45 12.53
C VAL A 108 -2.99 2.53 11.02
N THR A 109 -3.84 1.66 10.45
CA THR A 109 -4.01 1.53 9.01
C THR A 109 -5.40 1.94 8.57
N PHE A 110 -5.50 2.49 7.37
CA PHE A 110 -6.75 2.91 6.75
C PHE A 110 -6.88 2.32 5.35
N THR A 111 -8.12 2.04 4.93
CA THR A 111 -8.39 1.47 3.61
C THR A 111 -8.48 2.54 2.52
N THR A 112 -8.75 3.78 2.93
CA THR A 112 -8.83 4.95 2.04
C THR A 112 -8.00 6.10 2.58
N TYR A 113 -7.50 6.94 1.67
CA TYR A 113 -6.82 8.19 1.99
C TYR A 113 -7.75 9.10 2.79
N ARG A 114 -9.05 9.14 2.42
CA ARG A 114 -10.04 9.97 3.12
C ARG A 114 -10.24 9.56 4.59
N GLU A 115 -10.18 8.27 4.90
CA GLU A 115 -10.19 7.79 6.27
C GLU A 115 -8.96 8.25 7.05
N ALA A 116 -7.77 8.12 6.44
CA ALA A 116 -6.51 8.57 7.03
C ALA A 116 -6.54 10.08 7.29
N GLU A 117 -6.98 10.88 6.32
CA GLU A 117 -7.06 12.34 6.42
C GLU A 117 -8.04 12.78 7.53
N ARG A 118 -9.21 12.14 7.59
CA ARG A 118 -10.18 12.41 8.67
C ARG A 118 -9.58 12.09 10.03
N TYR A 119 -8.93 10.94 10.16
CA TYR A 119 -8.31 10.53 11.41
C TYR A 119 -7.20 11.52 11.81
N GLN A 120 -6.36 11.91 10.86
CA GLN A 120 -5.28 12.87 11.07
C GLN A 120 -5.81 14.21 11.61
N LYS A 121 -6.89 14.75 11.01
CA LYS A 121 -7.57 15.97 11.46
C LYS A 121 -8.14 15.86 12.87
N VAL A 122 -8.91 14.80 13.14
CA VAL A 122 -9.56 14.59 14.45
C VAL A 122 -8.55 14.45 15.59
N ASN A 123 -7.36 13.93 15.30
CA ASN A 123 -6.30 13.73 16.29
C ASN A 123 -5.22 14.83 16.28
N ASN A 124 -5.42 15.93 15.54
CA ASN A 124 -4.46 17.05 15.41
C ASN A 124 -3.06 16.64 14.94
N LEU A 125 -2.96 15.65 14.04
CA LEU A 125 -1.68 15.09 13.57
C LEU A 125 -1.18 15.75 12.27
N GLU A 126 -1.92 16.69 11.67
CA GLU A 126 -1.64 17.30 10.36
C GLU A 126 -0.25 17.95 10.27
N ASN A 127 0.27 18.51 11.38
CA ASN A 127 1.57 19.17 11.40
C ASN A 127 2.73 18.26 11.79
N THR A 128 2.44 17.01 12.14
CA THR A 128 3.42 16.04 12.67
C THR A 128 3.53 14.78 11.83
N SER A 129 2.61 14.58 10.89
CA SER A 129 2.55 13.38 10.07
C SER A 129 2.19 13.63 8.62
N MET A 130 2.63 12.72 7.77
CA MET A 130 2.21 12.59 6.37
C MET A 130 1.40 11.30 6.17
N ILE A 131 0.60 11.23 5.11
CA ILE A 131 -0.20 10.06 4.75
C ILE A 131 0.50 9.33 3.59
N GLU A 132 0.82 8.04 3.78
CA GLU A 132 1.58 7.24 2.81
C GLU A 132 0.94 5.86 2.62
N GLN A 133 1.05 5.28 1.42
CA GLN A 133 0.73 3.86 1.21
C GLN A 133 1.86 2.96 1.70
N GLN A 134 1.49 1.87 2.37
CA GLN A 134 2.40 0.83 2.81
C GLN A 134 1.83 -0.57 2.49
N TYR A 135 2.71 -1.57 2.47
CA TYR A 135 2.40 -2.91 2.01
C TYR A 135 2.51 -3.91 3.17
N PHE A 136 1.37 -4.30 3.74
CA PHE A 136 1.33 -5.18 4.89
C PHE A 136 1.23 -6.63 4.46
N ARG A 137 2.27 -7.42 4.74
CA ARG A 137 2.23 -8.89 4.58
C ARG A 137 1.07 -9.46 5.39
N ARG A 138 0.13 -10.13 4.71
CA ARG A 138 -1.06 -10.75 5.33
C ARG A 138 -1.02 -12.26 5.33
N GLU A 139 -0.47 -12.85 4.28
CA GLU A 139 -0.41 -14.31 4.14
C GLU A 139 0.84 -14.71 3.38
N GLN A 140 1.58 -15.65 3.94
CA GLN A 140 2.67 -16.33 3.24
C GLN A 140 2.07 -17.51 2.49
N MET A 141 2.37 -17.60 1.20
CA MET A 141 2.02 -18.69 0.34
C MET A 141 3.29 -19.48 0.05
N VAL A 142 3.38 -20.68 0.61
CA VAL A 142 4.47 -21.62 0.36
C VAL A 142 3.97 -22.68 -0.60
N ILE A 143 4.64 -22.80 -1.75
CA ILE A 143 4.30 -23.81 -2.74
C ILE A 143 5.12 -25.05 -2.41
N ALA A 144 4.44 -25.98 -1.73
CA ALA A 144 5.00 -27.27 -1.35
C ALA A 144 5.34 -28.10 -2.61
N ALA A 145 6.41 -28.89 -2.48
CA ALA A 145 6.88 -29.84 -3.49
C ALA A 145 5.88 -30.99 -3.72
#